data_AF-A0A3D5FRV7-F1
#
_entry.id   AF-A0A3D5FRV7-F1
#
_cell.length_a   1.000
_cell.length_b   1.000
_cell.length_c   1.000
_cell.angle_alpha   90.00
_cell.angle_beta   90.00
_cell.angle_gamma   90.00
#
_symmetry.space_group_name_H-M   'P 1'
#
loop_
_entity.id
_entity.type
_entity.pdbx_description
1 polymer ?
#
loop_
_entity_poly.entity_id
_entity_poly.type
_entity_poly.pdbx_seq_one_letter_code
_entity_poly.pdbx_strand_id
1 'polypeptide(L)'
;MWLGLSAVATALIFALVKFFSSLHMRRLRERHMRLAQEIKRARSRKHTLDGKLQVETSRRGAAENKLATARRYKDDLYGRLRVELPETMQAELRSCIDRHPVPEPSGVRVAHQLGLTERITQALGQLSILVIEFPTAGADELLDGLVSQLQEAELKYSLPDEGDDTCFLTTAFDQPDDAITFVRQVLGAHEIERLSGIRGMLLAGLSVTDLDSDNVNKLFARILHGARTILESAPEEGLLIDGNAYEHVTGREGLELHSRAENLWHLAWEHLSVPDWPGHTCPCQMTDDETDEKTAPASEADTTTRDAADADATGQEEK
;
A
#
# COMPACT_ATOMS: atom_id res chain seq x y z
N MET A 1 -48.97 67.97 15.10
CA MET A 1 -49.38 66.71 15.76
C MET A 1 -48.63 65.46 15.28
N TRP A 2 -48.02 65.45 14.08
CA TRP A 2 -47.32 64.26 13.56
C TRP A 2 -45.95 63.95 14.21
N LEU A 3 -45.20 64.97 14.66
CA LEU A 3 -43.89 64.81 15.31
C LEU A 3 -43.94 64.18 16.71
N GLY A 4 -45.03 64.39 17.46
CA GLY A 4 -45.19 63.76 18.78
C GLY A 4 -45.51 62.26 18.68
N LEU A 5 -46.23 61.87 17.62
CA LEU A 5 -46.62 60.48 17.40
C LEU A 5 -45.44 59.63 16.91
N SER A 6 -44.56 60.21 16.08
CA SER A 6 -43.31 59.55 15.68
C SER A 6 -42.33 59.37 16.85
N ALA A 7 -42.22 60.35 17.76
CA ALA A 7 -41.38 60.23 18.95
C ALA A 7 -41.87 59.15 19.94
N VAL A 8 -43.19 59.02 20.11
CA VAL A 8 -43.77 57.96 20.94
C VAL A 8 -43.59 56.58 20.29
N ALA A 9 -43.76 56.49 18.96
CA ALA A 9 -43.54 55.24 18.23
C ALA A 9 -42.08 54.77 18.29
N THR A 10 -41.10 55.66 18.12
CA THR A 10 -39.67 55.31 18.22
C THR A 10 -39.28 54.93 19.64
N ALA A 11 -39.80 55.62 20.66
CA ALA A 11 -39.58 55.27 22.06
C ALA A 11 -40.15 53.87 22.41
N LEU A 12 -41.32 53.53 21.86
CA LEU A 12 -41.97 52.24 22.08
C LEU A 12 -41.22 51.10 21.36
N ILE A 13 -40.76 51.33 20.13
CA ILE A 13 -39.89 50.39 19.41
C ILE A 13 -38.58 50.18 20.18
N PHE A 14 -37.95 51.24 20.67
CA PHE A 14 -36.72 51.15 21.46
C PHE A 14 -36.94 50.36 22.77
N ALA A 15 -38.06 50.61 23.47
CA ALA A 15 -38.42 49.86 24.66
C ALA A 15 -38.66 48.37 24.36
N LEU A 16 -39.31 48.04 23.24
CA LEU A 16 -39.50 46.65 22.79
C LEU A 16 -38.16 45.96 22.47
N VAL A 17 -37.26 46.62 21.72
CA VAL A 17 -35.93 46.07 21.41
C VAL A 17 -35.12 45.84 22.69
N LYS A 18 -35.18 46.78 23.64
CA LYS A 18 -34.52 46.63 24.94
C LYS A 18 -35.12 45.49 25.77
N PHE A 19 -36.44 45.32 25.73
CA PHE A 19 -37.12 44.22 26.42
C PHE A 19 -36.78 42.86 25.81
N PHE A 20 -36.86 42.71 24.48
CA PHE A 20 -36.51 41.47 23.78
C PHE A 20 -35.04 41.11 23.94
N SER A 21 -34.13 42.08 23.87
CA SER A 21 -32.70 41.82 24.11
C SER A 21 -32.43 41.37 25.55
N SER A 22 -33.09 41.97 26.54
CA SER A 22 -32.96 41.52 27.95
C SER A 22 -33.48 40.09 28.18
N LEU A 23 -34.62 39.73 27.57
CA LEU A 23 -35.16 38.37 27.63
C LEU A 23 -34.28 37.37 26.88
N HIS A 24 -33.74 37.75 25.72
CA HIS A 24 -32.84 36.91 24.94
C HIS A 24 -31.54 36.63 25.70
N MET A 25 -30.94 37.66 26.30
CA MET A 25 -29.74 37.53 27.13
C MET A 25 -29.98 36.65 28.36
N ARG A 26 -31.16 36.75 28.99
CA ARG A 26 -31.52 35.85 30.10
C ARG A 26 -31.63 34.40 29.65
N ARG A 27 -32.31 34.13 28.53
CA ARG A 27 -32.42 32.77 27.96
C ARG A 27 -31.07 32.20 27.53
N LEU A 28 -30.20 33.01 26.92
CA LEU A 28 -28.83 32.65 26.59
C LEU A 28 -28.03 32.29 27.84
N ARG A 29 -28.09 33.11 28.89
CA ARG A 29 -27.39 32.86 30.16
C ARG A 29 -27.87 31.57 30.82
N GLU A 30 -29.18 31.30 30.82
CA GLU A 30 -29.74 30.04 31.34
C GLU A 30 -29.28 28.82 30.52
N ARG A 31 -29.24 28.91 29.19
CA ARG A 31 -28.71 27.85 28.32
C ARG A 31 -27.22 27.62 28.54
N HIS A 32 -26.42 28.68 28.63
CA HIS A 32 -25.00 28.59 28.93
C HIS A 32 -24.74 27.95 30.29
N MET A 33 -25.53 28.28 31.31
CA MET A 33 -25.39 27.65 32.64
C MET A 33 -25.72 26.17 32.62
N ARG A 34 -26.74 25.74 31.87
CA ARG A 34 -27.08 24.31 31.71
C ARG A 34 -25.97 23.55 30.98
N LEU A 35 -25.50 24.09 29.85
CA LEU A 35 -24.40 23.48 29.09
C LEU A 35 -23.11 23.42 29.92
N ALA A 36 -22.80 24.45 30.69
CA ALA A 36 -21.63 24.44 31.58
C ALA A 36 -21.73 23.35 32.66
N GLN A 37 -22.92 23.13 33.22
CA GLN A 37 -23.15 22.05 34.20
C GLN A 37 -23.06 20.66 33.55
N GLU A 38 -23.60 20.48 32.34
CA GLU A 38 -23.50 19.24 31.58
C GLU A 38 -22.05 18.91 31.23
N ILE A 39 -21.29 19.89 30.73
CA ILE A 39 -19.86 19.75 30.46
C ILE A 39 -19.10 19.38 31.74
N LYS A 40 -19.42 20.02 32.88
CA LYS A 40 -18.79 19.69 34.17
C LYS A 40 -19.07 18.25 34.60
N ARG A 41 -20.32 17.78 34.44
CA ARG A 41 -20.69 16.38 34.74
C ARG A 41 -20.03 15.39 33.77
N ALA A 42 -19.93 15.73 32.50
CA ALA A 42 -19.25 14.89 31.52
C ALA A 42 -17.75 14.78 31.84
N ARG A 43 -17.10 15.90 32.19
CA ARG A 43 -15.69 15.90 32.62
C ARG A 43 -15.46 15.09 33.89
N SER A 44 -16.35 15.17 34.89
CA SER A 44 -16.21 14.35 36.11
C SER A 44 -16.39 12.86 35.84
N ARG A 45 -17.33 12.48 34.97
CA ARG A 45 -17.49 11.10 34.51
C ARG A 45 -16.25 10.61 33.77
N LYS A 46 -15.71 11.39 32.84
CA LYS A 46 -14.47 11.07 32.12
C LYS A 46 -13.31 10.84 33.10
N HIS A 47 -13.10 11.75 34.04
CA HIS A 47 -12.04 11.61 35.04
C HIS A 47 -12.19 10.35 35.91
N THR A 48 -13.43 9.98 36.26
CA THR A 48 -13.71 8.74 37.00
C THR A 48 -13.39 7.50 36.17
N LEU A 49 -13.70 7.52 34.87
CA LEU A 49 -13.38 6.43 33.95
C LEU A 49 -11.87 6.33 33.71
N ASP A 50 -11.18 7.46 33.54
CA ASP A 50 -9.72 7.50 33.41
C ASP A 50 -9.03 6.91 34.66
N GLY A 51 -9.52 7.26 35.85
CA GLY A 51 -9.04 6.69 37.10
C GLY A 51 -9.28 5.17 37.21
N LYS A 52 -10.44 4.68 36.77
CA LYS A 52 -10.72 3.23 36.71
C LYS A 52 -9.81 2.52 35.70
N LEU A 53 -9.59 3.14 34.54
CA LEU A 53 -8.70 2.60 33.51
C LEU A 53 -7.26 2.52 34.04
N GLN A 54 -6.79 3.54 34.76
CA GLN A 54 -5.46 3.51 35.40
C GLN A 54 -5.33 2.39 36.45
N VAL A 55 -6.38 2.12 37.23
CA VAL A 55 -6.38 0.99 38.18
C VAL A 55 -6.36 -0.34 37.44
N GLU A 56 -7.11 -0.49 36.35
CA GLU A 56 -7.10 -1.71 35.56
C GLU A 56 -5.78 -1.93 34.80
N THR A 57 -5.17 -0.88 34.25
CA THR A 57 -3.84 -0.99 33.61
C THR A 57 -2.76 -1.35 34.61
N SER A 58 -2.78 -0.76 35.81
CA SER A 58 -1.84 -1.14 36.87
C SER A 58 -2.07 -2.56 37.40
N ARG A 59 -3.33 -3.00 37.54
CA ARG A 59 -3.67 -4.40 37.86
C ARG A 59 -3.17 -5.37 36.80
N ARG A 60 -3.38 -5.04 35.52
CA ARG A 60 -2.89 -5.83 34.39
C ARG A 60 -1.36 -5.91 34.39
N GLY A 61 -0.67 -4.79 34.54
CA GLY A 61 0.80 -4.78 34.64
C GLY A 61 1.31 -5.58 35.84
N ALA A 62 0.64 -5.52 37.00
CA ALA A 62 0.99 -6.33 38.16
C ALA A 62 0.78 -7.83 37.91
N ALA A 63 -0.30 -8.22 37.21
CA ALA A 63 -0.55 -9.60 36.82
C ALA A 63 0.49 -10.10 35.81
N GLU A 64 0.83 -9.29 34.80
CA GLU A 64 1.88 -9.58 33.81
C GLU A 64 3.26 -9.76 34.47
N ASN A 65 3.62 -8.90 35.43
CA ASN A 65 4.86 -9.03 36.20
C ASN A 65 4.89 -10.30 37.06
N LYS A 66 3.76 -10.66 37.69
CA LYS A 66 3.65 -11.92 38.45
C LYS A 66 3.80 -13.14 37.54
N LEU A 67 3.18 -13.11 36.37
CA LEU A 67 3.32 -14.17 35.36
C LEU A 67 4.76 -14.28 34.87
N ALA A 68 5.42 -13.16 34.56
CA ALA A 68 6.82 -13.15 34.14
C ALA A 68 7.76 -13.69 35.23
N THR A 69 7.52 -13.33 36.50
CA THR A 69 8.30 -13.84 37.63
C THR A 69 8.08 -15.34 37.84
N ALA A 70 6.84 -15.81 37.75
CA ALA A 70 6.50 -17.22 37.85
C ALA A 70 7.13 -18.05 36.72
N ARG A 71 7.22 -17.50 35.50
CA ARG A 71 7.93 -18.11 34.37
C ARG A 71 9.41 -18.27 34.66
N ARG A 72 10.09 -17.18 34.99
CA ARG A 72 11.52 -17.20 35.31
C ARG A 72 11.83 -18.20 36.42
N TYR A 73 11.00 -18.24 37.47
CA TYR A 73 11.14 -19.21 38.54
C TYR A 73 10.94 -20.65 38.05
N LYS A 74 9.92 -20.92 37.21
CA LYS A 74 9.69 -22.24 36.63
C LYS A 74 10.84 -22.69 35.74
N ASP A 75 11.36 -21.79 34.91
CA ASP A 75 12.44 -22.07 33.96
C ASP A 75 13.78 -22.31 34.68
N ASP A 76 14.09 -21.51 35.72
CA ASP A 76 15.26 -21.71 36.58
C ASP A 76 15.15 -23.04 37.35
N LEU A 77 13.98 -23.34 37.93
CA LEU A 77 13.73 -24.60 38.63
C LEU A 77 13.83 -25.80 37.67
N TYR A 78 13.33 -25.68 36.44
CA TYR A 78 13.52 -26.70 35.40
C TYR A 78 14.99 -26.88 35.03
N GLY A 79 15.73 -25.78 34.83
CA GLY A 79 17.16 -25.81 34.53
C GLY A 79 17.96 -26.54 35.61
N ARG A 80 17.67 -26.25 36.88
CA ARG A 80 18.31 -26.92 38.03
C ARG A 80 17.93 -28.40 38.13
N LEU A 81 16.63 -28.70 38.03
CA LEU A 81 16.13 -30.09 38.08
C LEU A 81 16.70 -30.93 36.94
N ARG A 82 16.89 -30.37 35.75
CA ARG A 82 17.50 -31.10 34.62
C ARG A 82 18.96 -31.50 34.87
N VAL A 83 19.72 -30.68 35.62
CA VAL A 83 21.13 -30.95 35.95
C VAL A 83 21.24 -31.93 37.13
N GLU A 84 20.33 -31.85 38.10
CA GLU A 84 20.38 -32.66 39.32
C GLU A 84 19.67 -34.01 39.22
N LEU A 85 18.66 -34.16 38.34
CA LEU A 85 17.92 -35.41 38.21
C LEU A 85 18.61 -36.46 37.32
N PRO A 86 18.59 -37.74 37.73
CA PRO A 86 18.97 -38.86 36.88
C PRO A 86 18.16 -38.91 35.58
N GLU A 87 18.78 -39.37 34.48
CA GLU A 87 18.16 -39.44 33.14
C GLU A 87 16.83 -40.22 33.12
N THR A 88 16.67 -41.20 34.02
CA THR A 88 15.45 -42.01 34.15
C THR A 88 14.22 -41.20 34.57
N MET A 89 14.39 -40.08 35.28
CA MET A 89 13.29 -39.24 35.75
C MET A 89 13.02 -38.03 34.84
N GLN A 90 13.83 -37.81 33.81
CA GLN A 90 13.63 -36.70 32.87
C GLN A 90 12.34 -36.86 32.06
N ALA A 91 11.92 -38.09 31.76
CA ALA A 91 10.65 -38.37 31.09
C ALA A 91 9.44 -37.99 31.95
N GLU A 92 9.52 -38.23 33.27
CA GLU A 92 8.47 -37.85 34.22
C GLU A 92 8.43 -36.33 34.42
N LEU A 93 9.60 -35.67 34.46
CA LEU A 93 9.71 -34.21 34.49
C LEU A 93 9.07 -33.56 33.25
N ARG A 94 9.32 -34.11 32.05
CA ARG A 94 8.66 -33.66 30.80
C ARG A 94 7.15 -33.85 30.88
N SER A 95 6.68 -35.02 31.33
CA SER A 95 5.24 -35.28 31.49
C SER A 95 4.57 -34.32 32.48
N CYS A 96 5.27 -33.92 33.54
CA CYS A 96 4.78 -32.93 34.52
C CYS A 96 4.68 -31.52 33.90
N ILE A 97 5.63 -31.13 33.05
CA ILE A 97 5.63 -29.85 32.33
C ILE A 97 4.49 -29.80 31.33
N ASP A 98 4.25 -30.89 30.60
CA ASP A 98 3.16 -30.97 29.62
C ASP A 98 1.77 -30.90 30.29
N ARG A 99 1.64 -31.41 31.52
CA ARG A 99 0.41 -31.29 32.33
C ARG A 99 0.23 -29.91 32.95
N HIS A 100 1.31 -29.15 33.12
CA HIS A 100 1.31 -27.80 33.70
C HIS A 100 2.05 -26.81 32.78
N PRO A 101 1.51 -26.53 31.58
CA PRO A 101 2.10 -25.58 30.67
C PRO A 101 2.16 -24.21 31.33
N VAL A 102 3.22 -23.45 31.02
CA VAL A 102 3.25 -22.04 31.41
C VAL A 102 2.02 -21.39 30.77
N PRO A 103 1.15 -20.69 31.53
CA PRO A 103 0.08 -19.93 30.91
C PRO A 103 0.70 -18.84 30.03
N GLU A 104 0.58 -18.99 28.72
CA GLU A 104 0.97 -17.98 27.74
C GLU A 104 0.18 -16.68 27.98
N PRO A 105 0.76 -15.50 27.66
CA PRO A 105 0.01 -14.26 27.73
C PRO A 105 -1.22 -14.38 26.83
N SER A 106 -2.35 -13.83 27.25
CA SER A 106 -3.60 -13.95 26.50
C SER A 106 -3.48 -13.47 25.04
N GLY A 107 -2.62 -12.48 24.78
CA GLY A 107 -2.33 -11.99 23.43
C GLY A 107 -1.64 -13.02 22.54
N VAL A 108 -0.66 -13.77 23.06
CA VAL A 108 0.10 -14.78 22.30
C VAL A 108 -0.78 -15.99 22.00
N ARG A 109 -1.58 -16.44 22.98
CA ARG A 109 -2.52 -17.55 22.78
C ARG A 109 -3.58 -17.21 21.74
N VAL A 110 -4.11 -16.00 21.77
CA VAL A 110 -5.08 -15.52 20.77
C VAL A 110 -4.41 -15.39 19.40
N ALA A 111 -3.16 -14.91 19.34
CA ALA A 111 -2.41 -14.82 18.10
C ALA A 111 -2.15 -16.20 17.48
N HIS A 112 -1.75 -17.21 18.27
CA HIS A 112 -1.59 -18.58 17.80
C HIS A 112 -2.93 -19.22 17.38
N GLN A 113 -4.00 -19.04 18.17
CA GLN A 113 -5.32 -19.58 17.83
C GLN A 113 -5.89 -19.01 16.53
N LEU A 114 -5.56 -17.75 16.23
CA LEU A 114 -6.00 -17.07 15.01
C LEU A 114 -5.02 -17.25 13.84
N GLY A 115 -3.90 -17.95 14.04
CA GLY A 115 -2.82 -18.08 13.06
C GLY A 115 -2.30 -16.71 12.58
N LEU A 116 -2.27 -15.71 13.48
CA LEU A 116 -1.90 -14.35 13.11
C LEU A 116 -0.46 -14.27 12.64
N THR A 117 0.43 -15.04 13.26
CA THR A 117 1.85 -15.07 12.86
C THR A 117 1.97 -15.60 11.44
N GLU A 118 1.35 -16.74 11.10
CA GLU A 118 1.38 -17.25 9.72
C GLU A 118 0.74 -16.28 8.72
N ARG A 119 -0.36 -15.63 9.09
CA ARG A 119 -1.04 -14.64 8.24
C ARG A 119 -0.23 -13.37 8.03
N ILE A 120 0.45 -12.89 9.07
CA ILE A 120 1.34 -11.72 8.98
C ILE A 120 2.54 -12.08 8.09
N THR A 121 3.15 -13.25 8.30
CA THR A 121 4.24 -13.72 7.45
C THR A 121 3.79 -13.90 6.00
N GLN A 122 2.59 -14.44 5.76
CA GLN A 122 2.04 -14.58 4.41
C GLN A 122 1.78 -13.21 3.75
N ALA A 123 1.19 -12.26 4.48
CA ALA A 123 0.93 -10.91 3.99
C ALA A 123 2.24 -10.17 3.68
N LEU A 124 3.24 -10.28 4.56
CA LEU A 124 4.57 -9.68 4.35
C LEU A 124 5.38 -10.40 3.27
N GLY A 125 5.09 -11.69 3.03
CA GLY A 125 5.66 -12.45 1.92
C GLY A 125 5.21 -11.94 0.55
N GLN A 126 3.97 -11.45 0.46
CA GLN A 126 3.41 -10.92 -0.79
C GLN A 126 3.70 -9.43 -0.99
N LEU A 127 3.89 -8.70 0.11
CA LEU A 127 4.19 -7.28 0.06
C LEU A 127 5.44 -7.02 -0.77
N SER A 128 5.31 -6.10 -1.73
CA SER A 128 6.38 -5.69 -2.61
C SER A 128 6.70 -4.22 -2.44
N ILE A 129 7.97 -3.87 -2.68
CA ILE A 129 8.49 -2.52 -2.59
C ILE A 129 9.07 -2.16 -3.94
N LEU A 130 8.58 -1.08 -4.52
CA LEU A 130 9.09 -0.50 -5.75
C LEU A 130 9.98 0.69 -5.39
N VAL A 131 11.20 0.68 -5.91
CA VAL A 131 12.18 1.75 -5.80
C VAL A 131 12.50 2.21 -7.21
N ILE A 132 12.34 3.50 -7.51
CA ILE A 132 12.70 4.10 -8.79
C ILE A 132 13.72 5.20 -8.54
N GLU A 133 14.83 5.16 -9.27
CA GLU A 133 15.84 6.20 -9.33
C GLU A 133 15.63 7.04 -10.58
N PHE A 134 15.57 8.35 -10.39
CA PHE A 134 15.52 9.34 -11.45
C PHE A 134 16.87 10.06 -11.59
N PRO A 135 17.23 10.43 -12.83
CA PRO A 135 18.37 11.32 -13.05
C PRO A 135 18.08 12.69 -12.45
N THR A 136 19.13 13.36 -11.95
CA THR A 136 19.04 14.68 -11.30
C THR A 136 18.62 15.82 -12.21
N ALA A 137 18.67 15.63 -13.53
CA ALA A 137 18.27 16.63 -14.51
C ALA A 137 17.25 16.05 -15.48
N GLY A 138 16.11 16.74 -15.65
CA GLY A 138 15.16 16.48 -16.74
C GLY A 138 14.06 15.45 -16.44
N ALA A 139 13.96 14.94 -15.20
CA ALA A 139 12.95 13.95 -14.82
C ALA A 139 11.77 14.50 -13.99
N ASP A 140 11.75 15.81 -13.69
CA ASP A 140 10.75 16.42 -12.81
C ASP A 140 9.30 16.21 -13.30
N GLU A 141 9.06 16.39 -14.60
CA GLU A 141 7.72 16.19 -15.19
C GLU A 141 7.24 14.74 -15.05
N LEU A 142 8.15 13.77 -15.15
CA LEU A 142 7.82 12.35 -15.06
C LEU A 142 7.61 11.94 -13.60
N LEU A 143 8.43 12.47 -12.68
CA LEU A 143 8.24 12.32 -11.24
C LEU A 143 6.89 12.89 -10.81
N ASP A 144 6.53 14.10 -11.25
CA ASP A 144 5.24 14.73 -10.95
C ASP A 144 4.07 13.90 -11.49
N GLY A 145 4.20 13.35 -12.71
CA GLY A 145 3.22 12.43 -13.30
C GLY A 145 3.02 11.17 -12.46
N LEU A 146 4.12 10.51 -12.06
CA LEU A 146 4.07 9.33 -11.17
C LEU A 146 3.46 9.66 -9.81
N VAL A 147 3.82 10.80 -9.22
CA VAL A 147 3.27 11.24 -7.94
C VAL A 147 1.77 11.48 -8.05
N SER A 148 1.29 12.10 -9.13
CA SER A 148 -0.15 12.25 -9.39
C SER A 148 -0.86 10.90 -9.47
N GLN A 149 -0.29 9.94 -10.20
CA GLN A 149 -0.86 8.60 -10.33
C GLN A 149 -0.86 7.82 -9.00
N LEU A 150 0.20 7.96 -8.19
CA LEU A 150 0.26 7.37 -6.86
C LEU A 150 -0.80 7.98 -5.92
N GLN A 151 -1.05 9.29 -6.01
CA GLN A 151 -2.09 9.96 -5.25
C GLN A 151 -3.50 9.52 -5.67
N GLU A 152 -3.75 9.40 -6.98
CA GLU A 152 -5.02 8.89 -7.52
C GLU A 152 -5.29 7.45 -7.08
N ALA A 153 -4.24 6.62 -7.00
CA ALA A 153 -4.32 5.24 -6.50
C ALA A 153 -4.37 5.13 -4.97
N GLU A 154 -4.37 6.24 -4.23
CA GLU A 154 -4.29 6.31 -2.76
C GLU A 154 -3.08 5.54 -2.16
N LEU A 155 -2.00 5.41 -2.91
CA LEU A 155 -0.79 4.71 -2.51
C LEU A 155 0.12 5.59 -1.66
N LYS A 156 0.78 4.99 -0.67
CA LYS A 156 1.78 5.67 0.15
C LYS A 156 3.14 5.60 -0.52
N TYR A 157 3.78 6.76 -0.65
CA TYR A 157 5.11 6.88 -1.24
C TYR A 157 6.01 7.79 -0.41
N SER A 158 7.32 7.61 -0.55
CA SER A 158 8.34 8.54 -0.06
C SER A 158 9.05 9.16 -1.25
N LEU A 159 9.16 10.48 -1.21
CA LEU A 159 9.91 11.29 -2.17
C LEU A 159 11.41 11.35 -1.81
N PRO A 160 12.24 11.81 -2.74
CA PRO A 160 13.65 12.10 -2.48
C PRO A 160 13.78 13.20 -1.42
N ASP A 161 14.80 13.09 -0.55
CA ASP A 161 15.18 14.19 0.34
C ASP A 161 15.94 15.26 -0.46
N GLU A 162 15.66 16.54 -0.19
CA GLU A 162 16.38 17.66 -0.79
C GLU A 162 17.86 17.65 -0.34
N GLY A 163 18.76 17.05 -1.12
CA GLY A 163 20.21 17.08 -0.82
C GLY A 163 21.07 15.97 -1.41
N ASP A 164 20.51 14.90 -1.98
CA ASP A 164 21.27 13.81 -2.61
C ASP A 164 21.39 13.98 -4.13
N ASP A 165 22.51 13.52 -4.70
CA ASP A 165 22.81 13.52 -6.14
C ASP A 165 21.93 12.52 -6.95
N THR A 166 21.00 11.82 -6.30
CA THR A 166 20.11 10.81 -6.90
C THR A 166 18.70 10.93 -6.31
N CYS A 167 17.71 10.87 -7.19
CA CYS A 167 16.31 11.12 -6.84
C CYS A 167 15.58 9.77 -6.71
N PHE A 168 15.35 9.30 -5.47
CA PHE A 168 14.65 8.02 -5.25
C PHE A 168 13.18 8.21 -4.87
N LEU A 169 12.28 7.61 -5.66
CA LEU A 169 10.89 7.38 -5.30
C LEU A 169 10.76 5.96 -4.74
N THR A 170 10.10 5.82 -3.58
CA THR A 170 9.81 4.51 -3.01
C THR A 170 8.33 4.38 -2.71
N THR A 171 7.73 3.25 -3.09
CA THR A 171 6.32 2.94 -2.83
C THR A 171 6.17 1.44 -2.53
N ALA A 172 5.07 1.07 -1.88
CA ALA A 172 4.79 -0.31 -1.52
C ALA A 172 3.44 -0.77 -2.10
N PHE A 173 3.40 -2.03 -2.53
CA PHE A 173 2.21 -2.68 -3.07
C PHE A 173 1.94 -3.97 -2.32
N ASP A 174 0.67 -4.36 -2.24
CA ASP A 174 0.26 -5.60 -1.56
C ASP A 174 0.76 -6.85 -2.32
N GLN A 175 0.92 -6.75 -3.64
CA GLN A 175 1.44 -7.81 -4.52
C GLN A 175 2.41 -7.23 -5.57
N PRO A 176 3.39 -8.01 -6.05
CA PRO A 176 4.32 -7.56 -7.08
C PRO A 176 3.65 -7.37 -8.44
N ASP A 177 2.55 -8.07 -8.72
CA ASP A 177 1.75 -7.87 -9.94
C ASP A 177 1.15 -6.48 -10.04
N ASP A 178 0.67 -5.93 -8.92
CA ASP A 178 0.13 -4.58 -8.86
C ASP A 178 1.23 -3.56 -9.17
N ALA A 179 2.44 -3.77 -8.65
CA ALA A 179 3.59 -2.92 -8.90
C ALA A 179 4.00 -2.94 -10.37
N ILE A 180 4.05 -4.11 -11.00
CA ILE A 180 4.39 -4.24 -12.44
C ILE A 180 3.29 -3.64 -13.31
N THR A 181 2.03 -3.86 -12.97
CA THR A 181 0.89 -3.26 -13.67
C THR A 181 0.95 -1.74 -13.60
N PHE A 182 1.22 -1.20 -12.41
CA PHE A 182 1.41 0.24 -12.21
C PHE A 182 2.58 0.78 -13.06
N VAL A 183 3.75 0.12 -13.03
CA VAL A 183 4.91 0.53 -13.82
C VAL A 183 4.60 0.49 -15.33
N ARG A 184 3.95 -0.57 -15.82
CA ARG A 184 3.55 -0.68 -17.23
C ARG A 184 2.56 0.39 -17.65
N GLN A 185 1.57 0.70 -16.80
CA GLN A 185 0.56 1.71 -17.10
C GLN A 185 1.15 3.12 -17.10
N VAL A 186 1.97 3.45 -16.10
CA VAL A 186 2.48 4.82 -15.94
C VAL A 186 3.72 5.06 -16.78
N LEU A 187 4.74 4.21 -16.70
CA LEU A 187 5.96 4.39 -17.50
C LEU A 187 5.73 4.03 -18.97
N GLY A 188 4.90 3.04 -19.27
CA GLY A 188 4.59 2.65 -20.65
C GLY A 188 3.75 3.69 -21.42
N ALA A 189 3.16 4.67 -20.74
CA ALA A 189 2.50 5.82 -21.38
C ALA A 189 3.50 6.86 -21.90
N HIS A 190 4.77 6.79 -21.50
CA HIS A 190 5.82 7.70 -21.92
C HIS A 190 6.67 7.11 -23.04
N GLU A 191 7.19 7.98 -23.92
CA GLU A 191 8.18 7.59 -24.93
C GLU A 191 9.46 7.10 -24.25
N ILE A 192 10.09 6.06 -24.80
CA ILE A 192 11.30 5.43 -24.24
C ILE A 192 12.43 6.45 -24.04
N GLU A 193 12.54 7.44 -24.92
CA GLU A 193 13.52 8.53 -24.81
C GLU A 193 13.39 9.33 -23.51
N ARG A 194 12.16 9.47 -22.98
CA ARG A 194 11.91 10.16 -21.70
C ARG A 194 12.23 9.30 -20.48
N LEU A 195 12.42 7.99 -20.68
CA LEU A 195 12.80 7.04 -19.64
C LEU A 195 14.32 6.86 -19.55
N SER A 196 15.10 7.59 -20.35
CA SER A 196 16.56 7.51 -20.36
C SER A 196 17.13 7.89 -18.98
N GLY A 197 17.96 7.01 -18.43
CA GLY A 197 18.58 7.19 -17.12
C GLY A 197 17.68 6.85 -15.93
N ILE A 198 16.44 6.39 -16.16
CA ILE A 198 15.54 5.94 -15.09
C ILE A 198 15.78 4.47 -14.81
N ARG A 199 16.06 4.15 -13.54
CA ARG A 199 16.31 2.79 -13.09
C ARG A 199 15.27 2.37 -12.07
N GLY A 200 14.80 1.12 -12.13
CA GLY A 200 13.84 0.58 -11.19
C GLY A 200 14.35 -0.66 -10.48
N MET A 201 13.88 -0.89 -9.25
CA MET A 201 13.97 -2.18 -8.57
C MET A 201 12.67 -2.53 -7.87
N LEU A 202 12.19 -3.75 -8.08
CA LEU A 202 11.06 -4.35 -7.40
C LEU A 202 11.55 -5.48 -6.48
N LEU A 203 11.20 -5.37 -5.21
CA LEU A 203 11.52 -6.33 -4.16
C LEU A 203 10.23 -6.95 -3.65
N ALA A 204 10.24 -8.23 -3.27
CA ALA A 204 9.13 -8.84 -2.54
C ALA A 204 9.65 -9.83 -1.49
N GLY A 205 8.78 -10.32 -0.62
CA GLY A 205 9.14 -11.35 0.34
C GLY A 205 9.86 -10.83 1.56
N LEU A 206 9.21 -9.95 2.34
CA LEU A 206 9.75 -9.50 3.62
C LEU A 206 9.66 -10.62 4.65
N SER A 207 10.76 -11.36 4.84
CA SER A 207 10.86 -12.38 5.88
C SER A 207 11.12 -11.73 7.24
N VAL A 208 10.08 -11.60 8.06
CA VAL A 208 10.24 -11.19 9.47
C VAL A 208 10.77 -12.37 10.26
N THR A 209 12.03 -12.29 10.70
CA THR A 209 12.59 -13.25 11.64
C THR A 209 12.24 -12.86 13.08
N ASP A 210 12.35 -13.80 14.03
CA ASP A 210 12.12 -13.55 15.46
C ASP A 210 13.03 -12.44 16.04
N LEU A 211 14.11 -12.07 15.34
CA LEU A 211 15.03 -10.98 15.71
C LEU A 211 14.56 -9.61 15.21
N ASP A 212 13.67 -9.58 14.21
CA ASP A 212 13.15 -8.37 13.57
C ASP A 212 11.78 -7.94 14.14
N SER A 213 11.17 -8.77 15.01
CA SER A 213 9.84 -8.51 15.61
C SER A 213 9.77 -7.20 16.38
N ASP A 214 10.89 -6.74 16.93
CA ASP A 214 10.98 -5.52 17.74
C ASP A 214 11.22 -4.26 16.89
N ASN A 215 11.54 -4.39 15.59
CA ASN A 215 11.80 -3.21 14.76
C ASN A 215 11.65 -3.45 13.24
N VAL A 216 10.41 -3.64 12.80
CA VAL A 216 10.03 -3.70 11.38
C VAL A 216 10.67 -2.57 10.56
N ASN A 217 10.74 -1.35 11.10
CA ASN A 217 11.36 -0.20 10.43
C ASN A 217 12.86 -0.43 10.10
N LYS A 218 13.60 -1.14 10.97
CA LYS A 218 15.01 -1.48 10.69
C LYS A 218 15.14 -2.50 9.57
N LEU A 219 14.21 -3.46 9.50
CA LEU A 219 14.16 -4.43 8.42
C LEU A 219 13.92 -3.73 7.07
N PHE A 220 12.92 -2.84 7.00
CA PHE A 220 12.68 -2.02 5.81
C PHE A 220 13.88 -1.16 5.44
N ALA A 221 14.50 -0.46 6.40
CA ALA A 221 15.66 0.39 6.13
C ALA A 221 16.85 -0.40 5.57
N ARG A 222 17.12 -1.60 6.11
CA ARG A 222 18.19 -2.48 5.62
C ARG A 222 17.92 -2.97 4.20
N ILE A 223 16.67 -3.34 3.90
CA ILE A 223 16.27 -3.82 2.57
C ILE A 223 16.36 -2.69 1.54
N LEU A 224 15.84 -1.50 1.88
CA LEU A 224 15.95 -0.32 1.02
C LEU A 224 17.41 0.08 0.77
N HIS A 225 18.27 -0.02 1.79
CA HIS A 225 19.69 0.26 1.63
C HIS A 225 20.37 -0.74 0.68
N GLY A 226 20.10 -2.05 0.85
CA GLY A 226 20.60 -3.08 -0.06
C GLY A 226 20.06 -2.92 -1.49
N ALA A 227 18.80 -2.53 -1.63
CA ALA A 227 18.19 -2.27 -2.92
C ALA A 227 18.90 -1.12 -3.66
N ARG A 228 19.14 0.01 -2.98
CA ARG A 228 19.88 1.14 -3.55
C ARG A 228 21.29 0.73 -4.03
N THR A 229 22.01 -0.07 -3.24
CA THR A 229 23.34 -0.55 -3.65
C THR A 229 23.31 -1.45 -4.90
N ILE A 230 22.23 -2.22 -5.10
CA ILE A 230 22.06 -3.04 -6.31
C ILE A 230 21.67 -2.16 -7.50
N LEU A 231 20.82 -1.16 -7.26
CA LEU A 231 20.32 -0.21 -8.26
C LEU A 231 21.44 0.64 -8.89
N GLU A 232 22.47 0.99 -8.12
CA GLU A 232 23.69 1.64 -8.64
C GLU A 232 24.38 0.82 -9.75
N SER A 233 24.31 -0.51 -9.67
CA SER A 233 24.88 -1.44 -10.64
C SER A 233 23.88 -1.91 -11.72
N ALA A 234 22.64 -1.45 -11.65
CA ALA A 234 21.56 -1.85 -12.55
C ALA A 234 21.68 -1.21 -13.95
N PRO A 235 21.09 -1.84 -14.98
CA PRO A 235 20.93 -1.20 -16.30
C PRO A 235 20.18 0.13 -16.20
N GLU A 236 20.57 1.10 -17.01
CA GLU A 236 20.02 2.48 -17.01
C GLU A 236 18.58 2.60 -17.51
N GLU A 237 18.03 1.53 -18.09
CA GLU A 237 16.76 1.57 -18.83
C GLU A 237 15.89 0.34 -18.54
N GLY A 238 15.73 0.00 -17.26
CA GLY A 238 14.82 -1.07 -16.89
C GLY A 238 14.53 -1.22 -15.40
N LEU A 239 13.59 -2.13 -15.14
CA LEU A 239 13.19 -2.57 -13.81
C LEU A 239 13.89 -3.88 -13.49
N LEU A 240 14.74 -3.88 -12.47
CA LEU A 240 15.22 -5.11 -11.84
C LEU A 240 14.15 -5.68 -10.92
N ILE A 241 13.96 -6.98 -10.93
CA ILE A 241 12.96 -7.69 -10.14
C ILE A 241 13.69 -8.78 -9.36
N ASP A 242 13.61 -8.71 -8.03
CA ASP A 242 14.11 -9.76 -7.14
C ASP A 242 13.42 -11.09 -7.43
N GLY A 243 14.13 -12.20 -7.26
CA GLY A 243 13.63 -13.53 -7.52
C GLY A 243 12.36 -13.86 -6.73
N ASN A 244 12.26 -13.38 -5.49
CA ASN A 244 11.03 -13.56 -4.70
C ASN A 244 9.84 -12.81 -5.32
N ALA A 245 10.07 -11.60 -5.86
CA ALA A 245 9.05 -10.88 -6.59
C ALA A 245 8.68 -11.62 -7.87
N TYR A 246 9.68 -12.05 -8.66
CA TYR A 246 9.49 -12.79 -9.91
C TYR A 246 8.63 -14.06 -9.76
N GLU A 247 8.78 -14.80 -8.66
CA GLU A 247 7.98 -16.01 -8.39
C GLU A 247 6.47 -15.72 -8.33
N HIS A 248 6.10 -14.52 -7.89
CA HIS A 248 4.72 -14.09 -7.72
C HIS A 248 4.18 -13.28 -8.90
N VAL A 249 5.01 -13.00 -9.91
CA VAL A 249 4.61 -12.23 -11.08
C VAL A 249 3.89 -13.08 -12.12
N THR A 250 2.69 -12.65 -12.51
CA THR A 250 1.94 -13.13 -13.67
C THR A 250 2.28 -12.29 -14.91
N GLY A 251 2.40 -12.92 -16.08
CA GLY A 251 2.76 -12.19 -17.32
C GLY A 251 4.24 -11.83 -17.44
N ARG A 252 5.10 -12.86 -17.47
CA ARG A 252 6.57 -12.74 -17.47
C ARG A 252 7.18 -12.33 -18.82
N GLU A 253 6.38 -11.70 -19.67
CA GLU A 253 6.77 -11.30 -21.02
C GLU A 253 7.75 -10.12 -20.96
N GLY A 254 8.85 -10.23 -21.70
CA GLY A 254 9.94 -9.25 -21.68
C GLY A 254 10.87 -9.33 -20.47
N LEU A 255 10.69 -10.33 -19.58
CA LEU A 255 11.59 -10.57 -18.45
C LEU A 255 12.75 -11.47 -18.82
N GLU A 256 13.96 -10.94 -18.66
CA GLU A 256 15.20 -11.67 -18.91
C GLU A 256 15.99 -11.85 -17.62
N LEU A 257 16.72 -12.97 -17.50
CA LEU A 257 17.55 -13.21 -16.33
C LEU A 257 18.79 -12.31 -16.39
N HIS A 258 18.91 -11.38 -15.45
CA HIS A 258 20.03 -10.44 -15.36
C HIS A 258 21.22 -11.04 -14.59
N SER A 259 20.95 -11.54 -13.38
CA SER A 259 21.98 -12.12 -12.51
C SER A 259 21.50 -13.42 -11.89
N ARG A 260 22.16 -14.52 -12.23
CA ARG A 260 21.86 -15.83 -11.63
C ARG A 260 22.34 -15.94 -10.18
N ALA A 261 23.40 -15.22 -9.82
CA ALA A 261 23.96 -15.25 -8.46
C ALA A 261 23.05 -14.52 -7.46
N GLU A 262 22.47 -13.41 -7.89
CA GLU A 262 21.58 -12.57 -7.06
C GLU A 262 20.10 -12.85 -7.33
N ASN A 263 19.80 -13.78 -8.25
CA ASN A 263 18.45 -14.13 -8.70
C ASN A 263 17.64 -12.91 -9.19
N LEU A 264 18.28 -12.02 -9.94
CA LEU A 264 17.68 -10.79 -10.46
C LEU A 264 17.19 -10.99 -11.89
N TRP A 265 15.99 -10.53 -12.14
CA TRP A 265 15.34 -10.47 -13.45
C TRP A 265 15.25 -9.03 -13.92
N HIS A 266 15.27 -8.80 -15.22
CA HIS A 266 15.27 -7.46 -15.81
C HIS A 266 14.12 -7.34 -16.80
N LEU A 267 13.33 -6.27 -16.64
CA LEU A 267 12.34 -5.79 -17.59
C LEU A 267 12.86 -4.51 -18.22
N ALA A 268 13.29 -4.56 -19.48
CA ALA A 268 13.68 -3.35 -20.20
C ALA A 268 12.45 -2.46 -20.47
N TRP A 269 12.64 -1.14 -20.46
CA TRP A 269 11.56 -0.17 -20.72
C TRP A 269 10.91 -0.35 -22.09
N GLU A 270 11.66 -0.81 -23.08
CA GLU A 270 11.16 -1.14 -24.42
C GLU A 270 10.05 -2.21 -24.40
N HIS A 271 10.03 -3.07 -23.39
CA HIS A 271 9.05 -4.15 -23.24
C HIS A 271 7.86 -3.77 -22.35
N LEU A 272 7.72 -2.49 -21.94
CA LEU A 272 6.57 -2.05 -21.14
C LEU A 272 5.27 -2.09 -21.97
N SER A 273 5.35 -1.73 -23.24
CA SER A 273 4.25 -1.62 -24.20
C SER A 273 3.93 -2.95 -24.87
N VAL A 274 3.44 -3.93 -24.12
CA VAL A 274 2.93 -5.18 -24.71
C VAL A 274 1.48 -4.96 -25.17
N PRO A 275 1.15 -5.15 -26.47
CA PRO A 275 -0.17 -4.81 -27.02
C PRO A 275 -1.38 -5.55 -26.42
N ASP A 276 -1.17 -6.68 -25.74
CA ASP A 276 -2.24 -7.61 -25.34
C ASP A 276 -2.38 -7.77 -23.81
N TRP A 277 -2.20 -6.71 -23.02
CA TRP A 277 -2.51 -6.75 -21.58
C TRP A 277 -3.97 -6.34 -21.29
N PRO A 278 -4.75 -7.12 -20.53
CA PRO A 278 -6.12 -6.75 -20.16
C PRO A 278 -6.09 -5.53 -19.22
N GLY A 279 -6.39 -4.36 -19.77
CA GLY A 279 -6.37 -3.08 -19.06
C GLY A 279 -5.93 -1.89 -19.91
N HIS A 280 -5.41 -2.11 -21.12
CA HIS A 280 -5.11 -1.03 -22.06
C HIS A 280 -6.41 -0.45 -22.66
N THR A 281 -6.99 0.55 -21.99
CA THR A 281 -7.79 1.57 -22.69
C THR A 281 -6.94 2.82 -22.78
N CYS A 282 -6.30 3.05 -23.93
CA CYS A 282 -5.65 4.32 -24.23
C CYS A 282 -6.72 5.43 -24.26
N PRO A 283 -6.68 6.43 -23.37
CA PRO A 283 -7.65 7.51 -23.37
C PRO A 283 -7.15 8.66 -24.25
N CYS A 284 -6.91 8.42 -25.54
CA CYS A 284 -6.54 9.47 -26.50
C CYS A 284 -6.87 9.02 -27.92
N GLN A 285 -8.16 9.06 -28.28
CA GLN A 285 -8.59 9.29 -29.67
C GLN A 285 -10.01 9.89 -29.63
N MET A 286 -10.07 11.15 -29.20
CA MET A 286 -11.10 12.06 -29.71
C MET A 286 -10.70 12.36 -31.16
N THR A 287 -11.21 11.59 -32.11
CA THR A 287 -11.34 12.08 -33.48
C THR A 287 -12.78 12.52 -33.65
N ASP A 288 -12.99 13.81 -33.42
CA ASP A 288 -14.06 14.54 -34.08
C ASP A 288 -13.82 14.40 -35.59
N ASP A 289 -14.68 13.64 -36.26
CA ASP A 289 -14.90 13.83 -37.70
C ASP A 289 -16.38 13.56 -37.98
N GLU A 290 -17.19 14.58 -37.69
CA GLU A 290 -18.42 14.79 -38.43
C GLU A 290 -18.04 15.10 -39.88
N THR A 291 -18.35 14.21 -40.83
CA THR A 291 -19.01 14.62 -42.07
C THR A 291 -19.53 13.42 -42.89
N ASP A 292 -20.83 13.50 -43.13
CA ASP A 292 -21.58 13.09 -44.32
C ASP A 292 -21.60 11.63 -44.80
N GLU A 293 -22.62 10.94 -44.31
CA GLU A 293 -23.29 9.83 -44.98
C GLU A 293 -24.17 10.35 -46.13
N LYS A 294 -23.70 10.25 -47.39
CA LYS A 294 -24.63 10.02 -48.52
C LYS A 294 -23.96 9.54 -49.82
N THR A 295 -24.58 8.50 -50.37
CA THR A 295 -24.69 8.12 -51.81
C THR A 295 -23.62 7.18 -52.38
N ALA A 296 -23.98 5.90 -52.51
CA ALA A 296 -23.58 5.04 -53.64
C ALA A 296 -24.63 5.19 -54.78
N PRO A 297 -24.47 4.67 -56.03
CA PRO A 297 -23.46 3.72 -56.56
C PRO A 297 -23.03 3.97 -58.05
N ALA A 298 -22.45 2.92 -58.67
CA ALA A 298 -22.31 2.61 -60.12
C ALA A 298 -21.06 3.19 -60.83
N SER A 299 -20.12 2.39 -61.35
CA SER A 299 -20.14 1.38 -62.44
C SER A 299 -19.59 1.98 -63.74
N GLU A 300 -18.52 1.37 -64.26
CA GLU A 300 -18.27 1.00 -65.67
C GLU A 300 -16.75 0.71 -65.80
N ALA A 301 -16.37 -0.54 -66.12
CA ALA A 301 -16.11 -1.03 -67.48
C ALA A 301 -14.92 -0.27 -68.10
N ASP A 302 -13.91 -0.85 -68.71
CA ASP A 302 -13.76 -2.04 -69.55
C ASP A 302 -12.25 -2.01 -69.90
N THR A 303 -11.46 -3.05 -70.17
CA THR A 303 -11.56 -3.88 -71.38
C THR A 303 -10.40 -4.89 -71.35
N THR A 304 -10.75 -6.17 -71.54
CA THR A 304 -10.20 -7.15 -72.50
C THR A 304 -8.68 -7.20 -72.77
N THR A 305 -8.01 -8.35 -72.75
CA THR A 305 -7.98 -9.39 -73.81
C THR A 305 -6.95 -10.45 -73.37
N ARG A 306 -6.93 -11.74 -73.73
CA ARG A 306 -7.68 -12.63 -74.63
C ARG A 306 -7.21 -14.07 -74.37
N ASP A 307 -8.08 -15.00 -74.72
CA ASP A 307 -7.99 -16.46 -74.73
C ASP A 307 -6.67 -17.12 -75.18
N ALA A 308 -6.40 -18.29 -74.60
CA ALA A 308 -6.30 -19.54 -75.36
C ALA A 308 -6.55 -20.78 -74.47
N ALA A 309 -7.58 -21.54 -74.84
CA ALA A 309 -7.82 -22.96 -74.51
C ALA A 309 -6.67 -23.83 -75.10
N ASP A 310 -6.46 -25.12 -74.84
CA ASP A 310 -7.40 -26.19 -74.51
C ASP A 310 -6.59 -27.47 -74.17
N ALA A 311 -7.29 -28.39 -73.50
CA ALA A 311 -7.25 -29.85 -73.63
C ALA A 311 -5.91 -30.67 -73.56
N ASP A 312 -5.80 -31.37 -72.42
CA ASP A 312 -5.96 -32.84 -72.31
C ASP A 312 -4.72 -33.80 -72.33
N ALA A 313 -4.87 -34.82 -71.49
CA ALA A 313 -4.36 -36.20 -71.57
C ALA A 313 -2.90 -36.59 -71.21
N THR A 314 -2.82 -37.41 -70.15
CA THR A 314 -2.14 -38.74 -70.04
C THR A 314 -0.64 -38.88 -69.67
N GLY A 315 -0.36 -39.91 -68.85
CA GLY A 315 0.95 -40.57 -68.64
C GLY A 315 1.56 -40.28 -67.26
N GLN A 316 1.37 -41.05 -66.19
CA GLN A 316 1.81 -42.43 -65.91
C GLN A 316 3.34 -42.64 -65.95
N GLU A 317 3.89 -43.08 -64.80
CA GLU A 317 5.10 -43.91 -64.60
C GLU A 317 6.46 -43.26 -64.95
N GLU A 318 7.60 -43.53 -64.31
CA GLU A 318 8.04 -44.47 -63.28
C GLU A 318 9.46 -44.04 -62.83
N LYS A 319 9.75 -44.16 -61.53
CA LYS A 319 10.98 -44.66 -60.87
C LYS A 319 11.33 -43.91 -59.59
#